data_AF-X1W250-F1
#
_entry.id   AF-X1W250-F1
#
_cell.length_a   1.000
_cell.length_b   1.000
_cell.length_c   1.000
_cell.angle_alpha   90.00
_cell.angle_beta   90.00
_cell.angle_gamma   90.00
#
_symmetry.space_group_name_H-M   'P 1'
#
loop_
_entity.id
_entity.type
_entity.pdbx_description
1 polymer ?
#
loop_
_entity_poly.entity_id
_entity_poly.type
_entity_poly.pdbx_seq_one_letter_code
_entity_poly.pdbx_strand_id
1 'polypeptide(L)' 'KKPDPEGLFFLMKKFSKKSNETIFIGDSWLDAEAGFRAGIHYAHIGTKKPPKSRKDDFNIEHSLSKIGDIIELMNKLDDA' A
#
# COMPACT_ATOMS: atom_id res chain seq x y z
N LYS A 1 3.66 -6.73 13.91
CA LYS A 1 3.32 -7.75 12.85
C LYS A 1 2.04 -7.31 12.18
N LYS A 2 1.93 -7.37 10.84
CA LYS A 2 0.71 -6.95 10.12
C LYS A 2 -0.56 -7.56 10.74
N PRO A 3 -1.64 -6.79 10.94
CA PRO A 3 -1.92 -5.46 10.36
C PRO A 3 -1.34 -4.29 11.19
N ASP A 4 -0.53 -4.56 12.22
CA ASP A 4 0.12 -3.51 12.98
C ASP A 4 1.13 -2.71 12.12
N PRO A 5 1.08 -1.36 12.12
CA PRO A 5 1.88 -0.49 11.26
C PRO A 5 3.33 -0.26 11.74
N GLU A 6 3.75 -0.76 12.90
CA GLU A 6 5.09 -0.51 13.47
C GLU A 6 6.24 -0.81 12.48
N GLY A 7 6.09 -1.87 11.68
CA GLY A 7 7.08 -2.22 10.66
C GLY A 7 7.22 -1.15 9.57
N LEU A 8 6.11 -0.54 9.16
CA LEU A 8 6.09 0.53 8.17
C LEU A 8 6.67 1.83 8.75
N PHE A 9 6.34 2.16 10.01
CA PHE A 9 6.94 3.29 10.71
C PHE A 9 8.46 3.15 10.86
N PHE A 10 8.93 1.94 11.20
CA PHE A 10 10.34 1.64 11.25
C PHE A 10 11.03 1.86 9.89
N LEU A 11 10.43 1.37 8.80
CA LEU A 11 10.98 1.53 7.44
C LEU A 11 11.02 3.00 7.01
N MET A 12 9.92 3.74 7.18
CA MET A 12 9.86 5.17 6.88
C MET A 12 10.94 5.95 7.64
N LYS A 13 11.11 5.68 8.94
CA LYS A 13 12.17 6.28 9.75
C LYS A 13 13.56 5.90 9.24
N LYS A 14 13.80 4.62 8.95
CA LYS A 14 15.10 4.11 8.48
C LYS A 14 15.53 4.76 7.16
N PHE A 15 14.59 5.01 6.26
CA PHE A 15 14.86 5.61 4.95
C PHE A 15 14.62 7.13 4.89
N SER A 16 14.30 7.76 6.02
CA SER A 16 13.96 9.18 6.12
C SER A 16 12.87 9.61 5.13
N LYS A 17 11.82 8.78 4.99
CA LYS A 17 10.68 9.02 4.10
C LYS A 17 9.43 9.36 4.89
N LYS A 18 8.61 10.23 4.32
CA LYS A 18 7.28 10.59 4.83
C LYS A 18 6.22 9.64 4.27
N SER A 19 5.04 9.68 4.88
CA SER A 19 3.93 8.82 4.48
C SER A 19 3.44 9.09 3.06
N ASN A 20 3.44 10.36 2.62
CA ASN A 20 3.11 10.78 1.26
C ASN A 20 4.22 10.50 0.22
N GLU A 21 5.40 10.06 0.65
CA GLU A 21 6.50 9.63 -0.23
C GLU A 21 6.65 8.10 -0.23
N THR A 22 5.68 7.40 0.36
CA THR A 22 5.76 5.96 0.61
C THR A 22 4.51 5.29 0.05
N ILE A 23 4.74 4.24 -0.74
CA ILE A 23 3.69 3.32 -1.18
C ILE A 23 3.97 1.92 -0.65
N PHE A 24 2.92 1.26 -0.15
CA PHE A 24 2.97 -0.14 0.24
C PHE A 24 2.21 -0.99 -0.77
N ILE A 25 2.90 -1.98 -1.32
CA ILE A 25 2.36 -2.90 -2.32
C ILE A 25 2.23 -4.27 -1.68
N GLY A 26 1.04 -4.86 -1.70
CA GLY A 26 0.78 -6.17 -1.11
C GLY A 26 -0.48 -6.83 -1.67
N ASP A 27 -0.66 -8.12 -1.41
CA ASP A 27 -1.72 -8.97 -1.98
C ASP A 27 -2.84 -9.31 -0.98
N SER A 28 -2.67 -8.94 0.29
CA SER A 28 -3.54 -9.36 1.37
C SER A 28 -4.21 -8.20 2.11
N TRP A 29 -5.35 -8.47 2.76
CA TRP A 29 -6.06 -7.48 3.58
C TRP A 29 -5.21 -6.96 4.74
N LEU A 30 -4.25 -7.76 5.21
CA LEU A 30 -3.32 -7.39 6.27
C LEU A 30 -2.34 -6.29 5.80
N ASP A 31 -2.00 -6.27 4.51
CA ASP A 31 -1.16 -5.24 3.91
C ASP A 31 -1.92 -3.93 3.77
N ALA A 32 -3.13 -4.02 3.23
CA ALA A 32 -4.04 -2.88 3.08
C ALA A 32 -4.29 -2.20 4.44
N GLU A 33 -4.61 -2.99 5.48
CA GLU A 33 -4.85 -2.44 6.81
C GLU A 33 -3.60 -1.83 7.44
N ALA A 34 -2.43 -2.47 7.27
CA ALA A 34 -1.19 -1.91 7.78
C ALA A 34 -0.84 -0.58 7.08
N GLY A 35 -0.98 -0.51 5.75
CA GLY A 35 -0.75 0.71 4.97
C GLY A 35 -1.70 1.83 5.39
N PHE A 36 -3.00 1.54 5.48
CA PHE A 36 -4.01 2.48 5.92
C PHE A 36 -3.72 3.02 7.33
N ARG A 37 -3.43 2.14 8.29
CA ARG A 37 -3.08 2.53 9.68
C ARG A 37 -1.78 3.32 9.75
N ALA A 38 -0.85 3.11 8.82
CA ALA A 38 0.38 3.89 8.70
C ALA A 38 0.19 5.23 7.98
N GLY A 39 -0.99 5.48 7.39
CA GLY A 39 -1.30 6.70 6.63
C GLY A 39 -0.53 6.82 5.32
N ILE A 40 -0.13 5.71 4.71
CA ILE A 40 0.62 5.65 3.45
C ILE A 40 -0.26 5.18 2.30
N HIS A 41 0.16 5.47 1.07
CA HIS A 41 -0.51 4.94 -0.13
C HIS A 41 -0.44 3.42 -0.16
N TYR A 42 -1.49 2.77 -0.64
CA TYR A 42 -1.55 1.32 -0.80
C TYR A 42 -1.94 0.94 -2.22
N ALA A 43 -1.20 -0.01 -2.79
CA ALA A 43 -1.56 -0.67 -4.04
C ALA A 43 -1.72 -2.17 -3.83
N HIS A 44 -2.86 -2.69 -4.27
CA HIS A 44 -3.10 -4.13 -4.30
C HIS A 44 -2.38 -4.75 -5.49
N ILE A 45 -1.65 -5.84 -5.30
CA ILE A 45 -1.09 -6.63 -6.40
C ILE A 45 -1.68 -8.04 -6.40
N GLY A 46 -2.30 -8.42 -7.52
CA GLY A 46 -2.82 -9.77 -7.71
C GLY A 46 -4.06 -9.84 -8.60
N THR A 47 -4.43 -11.06 -8.98
CA THR A 47 -5.53 -11.33 -9.92
C THR A 47 -6.91 -11.39 -9.26
N LYS A 48 -6.97 -11.49 -7.93
CA LYS A 48 -8.22 -11.55 -7.18
C LYS A 48 -8.70 -10.14 -6.85
N LYS A 49 -10.03 -9.99 -6.74
CA LYS A 49 -10.66 -8.77 -6.24
C LYS A 49 -9.95 -8.33 -4.96
N PRO A 50 -9.73 -7.02 -4.79
CA PRO A 50 -9.02 -6.51 -3.65
C PRO A 50 -9.62 -7.02 -2.33
N PRO A 51 -8.78 -7.26 -1.32
CA PRO A 51 -9.23 -7.75 -0.03
C PRO A 51 -10.24 -6.79 0.61
N LYS A 52 -11.47 -7.27 0.84
CA LYS A 52 -12.40 -6.60 1.76
C LYS A 52 -11.89 -6.84 3.18
N SER A 53 -11.67 -5.79 3.96
CA SER A 53 -11.31 -5.95 5.36
C SER A 53 -12.51 -6.45 6.17
N ARG A 54 -12.25 -6.95 7.39
CA ARG A 54 -13.31 -7.36 8.33
C ARG A 54 -14.10 -6.19 8.93
N LYS A 55 -13.63 -4.94 8.84
CA LYS A 55 -14.20 -3.79 9.56
C LYS A 55 -14.43 -2.53 8.73
N ASP A 56 -13.57 -2.28 7.74
CA ASP A 56 -13.63 -1.12 6.86
C ASP A 56 -13.49 -1.52 5.38
N ASP A 57 -14.25 -0.87 4.48
CA ASP A 57 -13.97 -0.95 3.05
C ASP A 57 -12.72 -0.10 2.78
N PHE A 58 -11.58 -0.75 2.46
CA PHE A 58 -10.41 -0.02 2.03
C PHE A 58 -10.67 0.57 0.64
N ASN A 59 -10.55 1.89 0.52
CA ASN A 59 -10.52 2.52 -0.79
C ASN A 59 -9.17 2.19 -1.43
N ILE A 60 -9.17 1.22 -2.33
CA ILE A 60 -7.95 0.82 -3.01
C ILE A 60 -7.76 1.74 -4.18
N GLU A 61 -6.85 2.68 -3.97
CA GLU A 61 -6.49 3.71 -4.94
C GLU A 61 -5.93 3.07 -6.21
N HIS A 62 -5.18 1.97 -6.07
CA HIS A 62 -4.48 1.32 -7.17
C HIS A 62 -4.54 -0.20 -7.09
N SER A 63 -4.85 -0.85 -8.21
CA SER A 63 -4.77 -2.31 -8.38
C SER A 63 -3.83 -2.66 -9.51
N LEU A 64 -2.88 -3.55 -9.24
CA LEU A 64 -1.84 -4.02 -10.15
C LEU A 64 -2.06 -5.49 -10.44
N SER A 65 -1.93 -5.89 -11.71
CA SER A 65 -2.09 -7.28 -12.14
C SER A 65 -0.78 -8.07 -12.06
N LYS A 66 0.34 -7.38 -12.28
CA LYS A 66 1.70 -7.93 -12.35
C LYS A 66 2.72 -6.88 -11.91
N ILE A 67 3.93 -7.32 -11.59
CA ILE A 67 5.00 -6.44 -11.09
C ILE A 67 5.40 -5.33 -12.08
N GLY A 68 5.27 -5.58 -13.39
CA GLY A 68 5.57 -4.59 -14.42
C GLY A 68 4.68 -3.34 -14.35
N ASP A 69 3.47 -3.47 -13.80
CA ASP A 69 2.51 -2.37 -13.69
C ASP A 69 2.95 -1.33 -12.63
N ILE A 70 3.96 -1.64 -11.80
CA ILE A 70 4.52 -0.72 -10.80
C ILE A 70 5.13 0.52 -11.49
N ILE A 71 5.75 0.37 -12.66
CA ILE A 71 6.36 1.49 -13.38
C ILE A 71 5.29 2.50 -13.79
N GLU A 72 4.14 2.03 -14.29
CA GLU A 72 3.01 2.88 -14.66
C GLU A 72 2.42 3.59 -13.45
N LEU A 73 2.36 2.90 -12.30
CA LEU A 73 1.91 3.49 -11.04
C LEU A 73 2.86 4.59 -10.56
N MET A 74 4.18 4.36 -10.61
CA MET A 74 5.17 5.36 -10.21
C MET A 74 5.03 6.65 -11.03
N ASN A 75 4.91 6.52 -12.36
CA ASN A 75 4.71 7.68 -13.23
C ASN A 75 3.44 8.48 -12.86
N LYS A 76 2.33 7.80 -12.55
CA LYS A 76 1.08 8.47 -12.14
C LYS A 76 1.19 9.23 -10.82
N LEU A 77 2.02 8.77 -9.90
CA LEU A 77 2.22 9.40 -8.59
C LEU A 77 3.17 10.59 -8.66
N ASP A 78 4.13 10.58 -9.58
CA ASP A 78 5.01 11.73 -9.83
C ASP A 78 4.27 12.91 -10.49
N ASP A 79 3.19 12.63 -11.23
CA ASP A 79 2.36 13.62 -11.91
C ASP A 79 1.21 14.22 -11.06
N ALA A 80 1.01 13.73 -9.82
CA ALA A 80 -0.12 14.08 -8.93
C ALA A 80 0.25 15.09 -7.84
#